data_AF-A0A0D2ZWY2-F1
#
_entry.id   AF-A0A0D2ZWY2-F1
#
_cell.length_a   1.000
_cell.length_b   1.000
_cell.length_c   1.000
_cell.angle_alpha   90.00
_cell.angle_beta   90.00
_cell.angle_gamma   90.00
#
_symmetry.space_group_name_H-M   'P 1'
#
loop_
_entity.id
_entity.type
_entity.pdbx_description
1 polymer ?
#
loop_
_entity_poly.entity_id
_entity_poly.type
_entity_poly.pdbx_seq_one_letter_code
_entity_poly.pdbx_strand_id
1 'polypeptide(L)'
;MKQRSSSLILCFVLIVSFVASVSAQTCVHNGKNFIPNGTYDANRRLILSSLPSNAAAQDGFYSGSIGQEPSRVYAAGMCIPGAEANDCSACIKLKAHLTGWYKRVLLGT
;
A
#
# COMPACT_ATOMS: atom_id res chain seq x y z
N MET A 1 -7.58 -32.64 -29.15
CA MET A 1 -7.76 -31.19 -28.90
C MET A 1 -7.84 -30.81 -27.41
N LYS A 2 -7.97 -31.76 -26.46
CA LYS A 2 -8.13 -31.50 -25.00
C LYS A 2 -6.85 -31.03 -24.29
N GLN A 3 -5.67 -31.48 -24.74
CA GLN A 3 -4.38 -31.23 -24.08
C GLN A 3 -3.86 -29.78 -24.24
N ARG A 4 -4.10 -29.15 -25.40
CA ARG A 4 -3.70 -27.75 -25.68
C ARG A 4 -4.48 -26.74 -24.82
N SER A 5 -5.79 -26.95 -24.65
CA SER A 5 -6.63 -26.10 -23.80
C SER A 5 -6.27 -26.23 -22.32
N SER A 6 -6.00 -27.45 -21.84
CA SER A 6 -5.55 -27.69 -20.46
C SER A 6 -4.22 -27.00 -20.15
N SER A 7 -3.30 -26.98 -21.11
CA SER A 7 -1.98 -26.35 -20.96
C SER A 7 -2.09 -24.82 -20.92
N LEU A 8 -2.99 -24.21 -21.72
CA LEU A 8 -3.25 -22.77 -21.70
C LEU A 8 -3.91 -22.31 -20.39
N ILE A 9 -4.85 -23.08 -19.86
CA ILE A 9 -5.51 -22.80 -18.58
C ILE A 9 -4.48 -22.85 -17.44
N LEU A 10 -3.60 -23.86 -17.43
CA LEU A 10 -2.54 -23.98 -16.45
C LEU A 10 -1.57 -22.78 -16.51
N CYS A 11 -1.15 -22.37 -17.72
CA CYS A 11 -0.29 -21.19 -17.89
C CYS A 11 -0.98 -19.92 -17.37
N PHE A 12 -2.28 -19.75 -17.64
CA PHE A 12 -3.03 -18.57 -17.18
C PHE A 12 -3.11 -18.52 -15.65
N VAL A 13 -3.35 -19.66 -15.00
CA VAL A 13 -3.36 -19.77 -13.52
C VAL A 13 -1.98 -19.46 -12.91
N LEU A 14 -0.90 -19.94 -13.53
CA LEU A 14 0.46 -19.68 -13.07
C LEU A 14 0.83 -18.20 -13.18
N ILE A 15 0.44 -17.55 -14.29
CA ILE A 15 0.66 -16.11 -14.49
C ILE A 15 -0.11 -15.31 -13.45
N VAL A 16 -1.41 -15.57 -13.25
CA VAL A 16 -2.25 -14.88 -12.27
C VAL A 16 -1.72 -15.03 -10.84
N SER A 17 -1.25 -16.23 -10.47
CA SER A 17 -0.66 -16.51 -9.16
C SER A 17 0.63 -15.72 -8.91
N PHE A 18 1.42 -15.48 -9.97
CA PHE A 18 2.64 -14.69 -9.89
C PHE A 18 2.34 -13.20 -9.69
N VAL A 19 1.33 -12.64 -10.37
CA VAL A 19 0.96 -11.22 -10.23
C VAL A 19 0.32 -10.90 -8.87
N ALA A 20 -0.33 -11.87 -8.23
CA ALA A 20 -0.99 -11.68 -6.93
C ALA A 20 -0.02 -11.57 -5.74
N SER A 21 1.28 -11.83 -5.95
CA SER A 21 2.28 -11.89 -4.88
C SER A 21 2.85 -10.50 -4.56
N VAL A 22 2.05 -9.61 -3.97
CA VAL A 22 2.57 -8.34 -3.41
C VAL A 22 3.05 -8.57 -1.99
N SER A 23 4.32 -8.96 -1.85
CA SER A 23 4.99 -9.08 -0.56
C SER A 23 5.14 -7.69 0.08
N ALA A 24 4.43 -7.45 1.18
CA ALA A 24 4.74 -6.31 2.04
C ALA A 24 5.82 -6.75 3.03
N GLN A 25 6.99 -6.10 3.02
CA GLN A 25 7.94 -6.27 4.12
C GLN A 25 7.25 -5.80 5.41
N THR A 26 7.19 -6.69 6.39
CA THR A 26 6.74 -6.35 7.73
C THR A 26 7.77 -5.40 8.34
N CYS A 27 7.31 -4.26 8.86
CA CYS A 27 8.17 -3.37 9.61
C CYS A 27 8.75 -4.14 10.80
N VAL A 28 10.07 -4.17 10.93
CA VAL A 28 10.71 -4.72 12.13
C VAL A 28 10.28 -3.85 13.30
N HIS A 29 9.39 -4.38 14.14
CA HIS A 29 8.96 -3.70 15.34
C HIS A 29 10.09 -3.75 16.37
N ASN A 30 10.92 -2.71 16.39
CA ASN A 30 12.05 -2.59 17.33
C ASN A 30 11.61 -2.30 18.79
N GLY A 31 10.39 -2.64 19.19
CA GLY A 31 9.85 -2.45 20.54
C GLY A 31 9.62 -0.99 20.96
N LYS A 32 9.91 -0.01 20.10
CA LYS A 32 9.70 1.42 20.37
C LYS A 32 8.32 1.84 19.87
N ASN A 33 7.39 2.00 20.80
CA ASN A 33 6.12 2.65 20.52
C ASN A 33 6.28 4.17 20.62
N PHE A 34 5.62 4.91 19.74
CA PHE A 34 5.54 6.36 19.87
C PHE A 34 4.50 6.74 20.94
N ILE A 35 4.64 7.94 21.51
CA ILE A 35 3.68 8.48 22.47
C ILE A 35 2.45 8.99 21.70
N PRO A 36 1.24 8.45 21.93
CA PRO A 36 0.04 8.93 21.27
C PRO A 36 -0.23 10.39 21.62
N ASN A 37 -0.78 11.14 20.66
CA ASN A 37 -1.04 12.59 20.77
C ASN A 37 0.22 13.47 20.98
N GLY A 38 1.43 12.92 20.84
CA GLY A 38 2.66 13.72 20.78
C GLY A 38 2.91 14.33 19.40
N THR A 39 3.92 15.20 19.31
CA THR A 39 4.32 15.86 18.05
C THR A 39 4.61 14.88 16.92
N TYR A 40 5.30 13.77 17.22
CA TYR A 40 5.56 12.72 16.24
C TYR A 40 4.25 12.07 15.72
N ASP A 41 3.29 11.79 16.60
CA ASP A 41 1.99 11.24 16.19
C ASP A 41 1.20 12.23 15.32
N ALA A 42 1.21 13.52 15.67
CA ALA A 42 0.60 14.56 14.85
C ALA A 42 1.23 14.62 13.45
N ASN A 43 2.56 14.68 13.36
CA ASN A 43 3.29 14.68 12.09
C ASN A 43 3.02 13.41 11.26
N ARG A 44 2.93 12.25 11.94
CA ARG A 44 2.60 10.96 11.32
C ARG A 44 1.18 10.96 10.77
N ARG A 45 0.18 11.44 11.50
CA ARG A 45 -1.20 11.54 11.01
C ARG A 45 -1.30 12.48 9.80
N LEU A 46 -0.62 13.63 9.87
CA LEU A 46 -0.59 14.61 8.78
C LEU A 46 -0.02 14.01 7.50
N ILE A 47 1.19 13.42 7.56
CA ILE A 47 1.85 12.91 6.35
C ILE A 47 1.05 11.75 5.74
N LEU A 48 0.49 10.86 6.57
CA LEU A 48 -0.36 9.75 6.11
C LEU A 48 -1.68 10.24 5.50
N SER A 49 -2.24 11.35 5.99
CA SER A 49 -3.45 11.94 5.41
C SER A 49 -3.20 12.59 4.05
N SER A 50 -2.03 13.20 3.85
CA SER A 50 -1.67 13.85 2.58
C SER A 50 -1.06 12.89 1.53
N LEU A 51 -0.55 11.74 1.97
CA LEU A 51 0.16 10.80 1.11
C LEU A 51 -0.64 10.36 -0.14
N PRO A 52 -1.94 10.01 -0.03
CA PRO A 52 -2.70 9.55 -1.18
C PRO A 52 -2.92 10.63 -2.24
N SER A 53 -3.18 11.88 -1.83
CA SER A 53 -3.36 12.99 -2.76
C SER A 53 -2.03 13.42 -3.38
N ASN A 54 -0.95 13.41 -2.61
CA ASN A 54 0.37 13.80 -3.10
C ASN A 54 0.88 12.83 -4.17
N ALA A 55 0.75 11.52 -3.94
CA ALA A 55 1.16 10.53 -4.93
C ALA A 55 0.27 10.57 -6.18
N ALA A 56 -1.05 10.71 -6.02
CA ALA A 56 -1.97 10.85 -7.15
C ALA A 56 -1.68 12.08 -8.02
N ALA A 57 -1.23 13.19 -7.39
CA ALA A 57 -0.85 14.41 -8.09
C ALA A 57 0.55 14.36 -8.74
N GLN A 58 1.39 13.39 -8.36
CA GLN A 58 2.78 13.26 -8.80
C GLN A 58 2.99 11.97 -9.60
N ASP A 59 2.07 11.71 -10.54
CA ASP A 59 2.15 10.57 -11.46
C ASP A 59 2.31 9.20 -10.77
N GLY A 60 1.67 9.07 -9.61
CA GLY A 60 1.65 7.83 -8.85
C GLY A 60 2.85 7.59 -7.94
N PHE A 61 3.77 8.54 -7.75
CA PHE A 61 4.86 8.41 -6.78
C PHE A 61 5.04 9.67 -5.93
N TYR A 62 5.21 9.49 -4.62
CA TYR A 62 5.58 10.57 -3.71
C TYR A 62 6.55 10.07 -2.65
N SER A 63 7.52 10.91 -2.29
CA SER A 63 8.40 10.74 -1.13
C SER A 63 8.58 12.09 -0.44
N GLY A 64 8.43 12.13 0.87
CA GLY A 64 8.48 13.38 1.62
C GLY A 64 8.64 13.20 3.12
N SER A 65 8.66 14.33 3.83
CA SER A 65 8.74 14.37 5.28
C SER A 65 7.94 15.51 5.89
N ILE A 66 7.53 15.35 7.14
CA ILE A 66 6.87 16.38 7.96
C ILE A 66 7.54 16.45 9.33
N GLY A 67 7.79 17.68 9.80
CA GLY A 67 8.35 17.97 11.11
C GLY A 67 9.88 18.16 11.13
N GLN A 68 10.39 18.41 12.34
CA GLN A 68 11.81 18.57 12.63
C GLN A 68 12.25 17.55 13.68
N GLU A 69 13.55 17.26 13.75
CA GLU A 69 14.10 16.36 14.77
C GLU A 69 13.78 16.87 16.19
N PRO A 70 13.41 15.98 17.13
CA PRO A 70 13.39 14.51 17.02
C PRO A 70 12.06 13.91 16.52
N SER A 71 11.12 14.74 16.04
CA SER A 71 9.75 14.34 15.70
C SER A 71 9.48 14.29 14.18
N ARG A 72 10.52 14.25 13.34
CA ARG A 72 10.36 14.21 11.89
C ARG A 72 9.86 12.83 11.45
N VAL A 73 8.92 12.82 10.51
CA VAL A 73 8.36 11.60 9.92
C VAL A 73 8.61 11.61 8.43
N TYR A 74 9.08 10.48 7.89
CA TYR A 74 9.25 10.25 6.45
C TYR A 74 8.18 9.30 5.96
N ALA A 75 7.70 9.50 4.73
CA ALA A 75 6.77 8.58 4.08
C ALA A 75 6.99 8.58 2.58
N ALA A 76 6.71 7.43 1.96
CA ALA A 76 6.65 7.29 0.52
C ALA A 76 5.41 6.48 0.12
N GLY A 77 4.85 6.79 -1.04
CA GLY A 77 3.69 6.12 -1.62
C GLY A 77 3.91 5.91 -3.11
N MET A 78 3.51 4.75 -3.62
CA MET A 78 3.66 4.40 -5.03
C MET A 78 2.41 3.66 -5.52
N CYS A 79 1.98 3.99 -6.73
CA CYS A 79 0.87 3.40 -7.46
C CYS A 79 1.38 2.56 -8.63
N ILE A 80 0.50 1.72 -9.19
CA ILE A 80 0.80 1.00 -10.44
C ILE A 80 0.97 2.06 -11.55
N PRO A 81 2.00 1.97 -12.39
CA PRO A 81 2.17 2.89 -13.52
C PRO A 81 0.92 2.94 -14.40
N GLY A 82 0.49 4.14 -14.78
CA GLY A 82 -0.70 4.36 -15.60
C GLY A 82 -2.03 4.22 -14.85
N ALA A 83 -2.02 4.07 -13.52
CA ALA A 83 -3.24 4.16 -12.72
C ALA A 83 -3.81 5.58 -12.75
N GLU A 84 -5.13 5.70 -12.92
CA GLU A 84 -5.84 6.96 -12.80
C GLU A 84 -5.66 7.56 -11.39
N ALA A 85 -5.65 8.90 -11.28
CA ALA A 85 -5.36 9.59 -10.03
C ALA A 85 -6.28 9.16 -8.87
N ASN A 86 -7.56 8.89 -9.15
CA ASN A 86 -8.52 8.43 -8.15
C ASN A 86 -8.21 7.01 -7.67
N ASP A 87 -7.83 6.12 -8.58
CA ASP A 87 -7.47 4.73 -8.26
C ASP A 87 -6.14 4.67 -7.49
N CYS A 88 -5.18 5.52 -7.87
CA CYS A 88 -3.93 5.70 -7.14
C CYS A 88 -4.18 6.17 -5.70
N SER A 89 -5.00 7.21 -5.52
CA SER A 89 -5.37 7.71 -4.20
C SER A 89 -6.09 6.64 -3.37
N ALA A 90 -7.02 5.90 -3.98
CA ALA A 90 -7.75 4.82 -3.30
C ALA A 90 -6.81 3.69 -2.87
N CYS A 91 -5.87 3.27 -3.72
CA CYS A 91 -4.89 2.22 -3.43
C CYS A 91 -4.03 2.58 -2.19
N ILE A 92 -3.51 3.81 -2.15
CA ILE A 92 -2.68 4.28 -1.04
C ILE A 92 -3.50 4.41 0.24
N LYS A 93 -4.76 4.89 0.16
CA LYS A 93 -5.69 4.91 1.31
C LYS A 93 -5.99 3.51 1.83
N LEU A 94 -6.21 2.53 0.95
CA LEU A 94 -6.53 1.15 1.33
C LEU A 94 -5.38 0.48 2.09
N LYS A 95 -4.10 0.78 1.78
CA LYS A 95 -2.95 0.24 2.55
C LYS A 95 -2.97 0.66 4.03
N ALA A 96 -3.61 1.77 4.39
CA ALA A 96 -3.82 2.15 5.79
C ALA A 96 -4.94 1.33 6.50
N HIS A 97 -5.78 0.61 5.74
CA HIS A 97 -6.96 -0.12 6.22
C HIS A 97 -6.97 -1.62 5.84
N LEU A 98 -5.96 -2.11 5.13
CA LEU A 98 -5.93 -3.44 4.50
C LEU A 98 -5.73 -4.61 5.47
N THR A 99 -5.56 -4.37 6.78
CA THR A 99 -5.79 -5.41 7.79
C THR A 99 -7.25 -5.88 7.83
N GLY A 100 -8.20 -5.09 7.30
CA GLY A 100 -9.61 -5.45 7.22
C GLY A 100 -10.08 -6.02 5.87
N TRP A 101 -9.51 -5.57 4.74
CA TRP A 101 -9.97 -5.97 3.41
C TRP A 101 -9.46 -7.35 2.98
N TYR A 102 -8.20 -7.71 3.26
CA TYR A 102 -7.72 -9.08 3.07
C TYR A 102 -8.53 -10.07 3.90
N LYS A 103 -8.94 -9.67 5.11
CA LYS A 103 -9.77 -10.50 5.97
C LYS A 103 -11.18 -10.70 5.43
N ARG A 104 -11.74 -9.70 4.73
CA ARG A 104 -13.07 -9.76 4.10
C ARG A 104 -13.08 -10.54 2.78
N VAL A 105 -11.98 -10.53 2.03
CA VAL A 105 -11.84 -11.35 0.81
C VAL A 105 -11.52 -12.82 1.15
N LEU A 106 -10.82 -13.09 2.26
CA LEU A 106 -10.52 -14.45 2.71
C LEU A 106 -11.62 -15.09 3.58
N LEU A 107 -12.46 -14.30 4.25
CA LEU A 107 -13.68 -14.76 4.91
C LEU A 107 -14.87 -14.27 4.10
N GLY A 108 -15.11 -14.94 2.97
CA GLY A 108 -16.37 -14.79 2.25
C GLY A 108 -17.54 -15.24 3.14
N THR A 109 -18.29 -14.25 3.63
CA THR A 109 -19.74 -14.30 3.90
C THR A 109 -20.29 -12.89 3.70
#